data_AF-A0A9D8ZI92-F1
#
_entry.id   AF-A0A9D8ZI92-F1
#
_cell.length_a   1.000
_cell.length_b   1.000
_cell.length_c   1.000
_cell.angle_alpha   90.00
_cell.angle_beta   90.00
_cell.angle_gamma   90.00
#
_symmetry.space_group_name_H-M   'P 1'
#
loop_
_entity.id
_entity.type
_entity.pdbx_description
1 polymer ?
#
loop_
_entity_poly.entity_id
_entity_poly.type
_entity_poly.pdbx_seq_one_letter_code
_entity_poly.pdbx_strand_id
1 'polypeptide(L)' 'MNTDQLEGKWKQVKGKFKQKYGEVTDNDLSYSEGKFEEMLGRVQEKTGKSKEALKKEIESL' A
#
# COMPACT_ATOMS: atom_id res chain seq x y z
N MET A 1 -14.78 -1.38 1.47
CA MET A 1 -13.99 -2.49 2.06
C MET A 1 -13.58 -2.13 3.47
N ASN A 2 -13.44 -3.12 4.36
CA ASN A 2 -12.83 -2.92 5.68
C ASN A 2 -11.30 -2.87 5.58
N THR A 3 -10.66 -2.11 6.46
CA THR A 3 -9.20 -1.96 6.51
C THR A 3 -8.48 -3.31 6.63
N ASP A 4 -9.05 -4.23 7.41
CA ASP A 4 -8.53 -5.59 7.62
C ASP A 4 -8.39 -6.40 6.32
N GLN A 5 -9.38 -6.29 5.41
CA GLN A 5 -9.36 -6.97 4.12
C GLN A 5 -8.29 -6.39 3.19
N LEU A 6 -8.14 -5.06 3.21
CA LEU A 6 -7.10 -4.35 2.46
C LEU A 6 -5.70 -4.72 2.95
N GLU A 7 -5.51 -4.85 4.26
CA GLU A 7 -4.27 -5.28 4.89
C GLU A 7 -3.90 -6.72 4.51
N GLY A 8 -4.86 -7.64 4.59
CA GLY A 8 -4.68 -9.02 4.12
C GLY A 8 -4.29 -9.07 2.64
N LYS A 9 -4.99 -8.31 1.81
CA LYS A 9 -4.69 -8.23 0.38
C LYS A 9 -3.34 -7.60 0.10
N TRP A 10 -2.98 -6.53 0.81
CA TRP A 10 -1.68 -5.88 0.69
C TRP A 10 -0.52 -6.85 0.90
N LYS A 11 -0.60 -7.73 1.90
CA LYS A 11 0.45 -8.74 2.13
C LYS A 11 0.66 -9.65 0.91
N GLN A 12 -0.38 -9.90 0.12
CA GLN A 12 -0.32 -10.68 -1.13
C GLN A 12 0.19 -9.84 -2.31
N VAL A 13 -0.26 -8.59 -2.44
CA VAL A 13 0.00 -7.76 -3.63
C VAL A 13 1.21 -6.83 -3.50
N LYS A 14 1.78 -6.63 -2.31
CA LYS A 14 2.90 -5.70 -2.05
C LYS A 14 4.10 -5.93 -2.97
N GLY A 15 4.38 -7.19 -3.34
CA GLY A 15 5.46 -7.53 -4.25
C GLY A 15 5.22 -6.99 -5.67
N LYS A 16 4.01 -7.21 -6.20
CA LYS A 16 3.59 -6.64 -7.50
C LYS A 16 3.53 -5.11 -7.44
N PHE A 17 3.03 -4.57 -6.32
CA PHE A 17 2.96 -3.14 -6.10
C PHE A 17 4.35 -2.50 -6.15
N LYS A 18 5.34 -3.09 -5.45
CA LYS A 18 6.75 -2.67 -5.51
C LYS A 18 7.34 -2.75 -6.91
N GLN A 19 7.02 -3.79 -7.68
CA GLN A 19 7.48 -3.91 -9.06
C GLN A 19 6.88 -2.83 -9.97
N LYS A 20 5.62 -2.45 -9.73
CA LYS A 20 4.93 -1.39 -10.46
C LYS A 20 5.49 -0.01 -10.12
N TYR A 21 5.82 0.20 -8.85
CA TYR A 21 6.37 1.44 -8.31
C TYR A 21 7.81 1.22 -7.87
N GLY A 22 8.76 1.30 -8.80
CA GLY A 22 10.19 1.13 -8.49
C GLY A 22 10.77 2.16 -7.49
N GLU A 23 10.01 3.21 -7.20
CA GLU A 23 10.30 4.29 -6.26
C GLU A 23 9.97 3.99 -4.79
N VAL A 24 9.09 3.01 -4.52
CA VAL A 24 8.75 2.59 -3.15
C VAL A 24 9.63 1.42 -2.73
N THR A 25 10.17 1.51 -1.52
CA THR A 25 11.03 0.46 -0.98
C THR A 25 10.26 -0.52 -0.11
N ASP A 26 10.88 -1.64 0.25
CA ASP A 26 10.27 -2.61 1.17
C ASP A 26 9.93 -1.99 2.53
N ASN A 27 10.71 -0.99 2.95
CA ASN A 27 10.49 -0.27 4.19
C ASN A 27 9.24 0.62 4.13
N ASP A 28 9.02 1.28 2.98
CA ASP A 28 7.83 2.10 2.74
C ASP A 28 6.55 1.27 2.65
N LEU A 29 6.66 0.01 2.19
CA LEU A 29 5.53 -0.92 2.03
C LEU A 29 5.27 -1.77 3.28
N SER A 30 6.15 -1.69 4.27
CA SER A 30 6.04 -2.41 5.53
C SER A 30 5.34 -1.56 6.59
N TYR A 31 4.50 -2.20 7.40
CA TYR A 31 3.75 -1.53 8.45
C TYR A 31 3.56 -2.46 9.64
N SER A 32 3.44 -1.88 10.83
CA SER A 32 3.03 -2.58 12.05
C SER A 32 1.51 -2.59 12.16
N GLU A 33 0.95 -3.57 12.87
CA GLU A 33 -0.50 -3.68 13.06
C GLU A 33 -1.12 -2.35 13.55
N GLY A 34 -2.23 -1.93 12.92
CA GLY A 34 -2.86 -0.63 13.17
C GLY A 34 -2.19 0.57 12.51
N LYS A 35 -1.03 0.42 11.85
CA LYS A 35 -0.32 1.50 11.12
C LYS A 35 -0.47 1.46 9.61
N PHE A 36 -1.45 0.71 9.09
CA PHE A 36 -1.68 0.61 7.65
C PHE A 36 -1.97 1.97 6.99
N GLU A 37 -2.70 2.85 7.68
CA GLU A 37 -2.98 4.21 7.16
C GLU A 37 -1.74 5.12 7.12
N GLU A 38 -0.80 4.93 8.05
CA GLU A 38 0.48 5.65 8.06
C GLU A 38 1.34 5.20 6.89
N MET A 39 1.40 3.90 6.63
CA MET A 39 2.07 3.32 5.48
C MET A 39 1.51 3.86 4.16
N LEU A 40 0.18 3.89 4.01
CA LEU A 40 -0.47 4.50 2.85
C LEU A 40 -0.13 5.99 2.70
N GLY A 41 0.09 6.71 3.80
CA GLY A 41 0.57 8.10 3.78
C GLY A 41 1.96 8.22 3.15
N ARG A 42 2.90 7.38 3.60
CA ARG A 42 4.28 7.35 3.06
C ARG A 42 4.30 6.95 1.59
N VAL A 43 3.52 5.93 1.22
CA VAL A 43 3.38 5.49 -0.17
C VAL A 43 2.79 6.61 -1.02
N GLN A 44 1.78 7.34 -0.53
CA GLN A 44 1.22 8.50 -1.23
C GLN A 44 2.27 9.59 -1.48
N GLU A 45 3.15 9.88 -0.52
CA GLU A 45 4.21 10.88 -0.68
C GLU A 45 5.24 10.47 -1.72
N LYS A 46 5.54 9.17 -1.83
CA LYS A 46 6.42 8.62 -2.85
C LYS A 46 5.74 8.67 -4.22
N THR A 47 4.66 7.90 -4.38
CA THR A 47 4.00 7.67 -5.67
C THR A 47 3.20 8.88 -6.18
N GLY A 48 3.04 9.92 -5.37
CA GLY A 48 2.20 11.09 -5.67
C GLY A 48 0.71 10.76 -5.83
N LYS A 49 0.27 9.58 -5.39
CA LYS A 49 -1.12 9.11 -5.57
C LYS A 49 -1.91 9.26 -4.29
N SER A 50 -3.15 9.72 -4.40
CA SER A 50 -4.07 9.79 -3.27
C SER A 50 -4.24 8.43 -2.60
N LYS A 51 -4.41 8.42 -1.27
CA LYS A 51 -4.69 7.20 -0.49
C LYS A 51 -5.82 6.36 -1.09
N GLU A 52 -6.88 6.99 -1.62
CA GLU A 52 -7.99 6.28 -2.28
C GLU A 52 -7.56 5.54 -3.56
N ALA A 53 -6.70 6.16 -4.38
CA ALA A 53 -6.18 5.54 -5.58
C ALA A 53 -5.29 4.34 -5.24
N LEU A 54 -4.47 4.47 -4.20
CA LEU A 54 -3.68 3.38 -3.66
C LEU A 54 -4.56 2.23 -3.16
N LYS A 55 -5.57 2.52 -2.34
CA LYS A 55 -6.54 1.51 -1.86
C LYS A 55 -7.20 0.77 -3.02
N LYS A 56 -7.72 1.49 -4.02
CA LYS A 56 -8.30 0.88 -5.23
C LYS A 56 -7.31 0.01 -6.01
N GLU A 57 -6.05 0.41 -6.07
CA GLU A 57 -5.05 -0.35 -6.80
C GLU A 57 -4.66 -1.63 -6.06
N ILE A 58 -4.56 -1.56 -4.73
CA ILE A 58 -4.41 -2.74 -3.86
C ILE A 58 -5.61 -3.67 -4.04
N GLU A 59 -6.82 -3.13 -4.12
CA GLU A 59 -8.05 -3.88 -4.40
C GLU A 59 -8.07 -4.49 -5.80
N SER A 60 -7.37 -3.90 -6.78
CA SER A 60 -7.37 -4.38 -8.17
C SER A 60 -6.25 -5.36 -8.50
N LEU A 61 -5.19 -5.44 -7.68
CA LEU A 61 -4.03 -6.33 -7.89
C LEU A 61 -4.27 -7.78 -7.43
#